data_AF-A0A392MI17-F1
#
_entry.id   AF-A0A392MI17-F1
#
_cell.length_a   1.000
_cell.length_b   1.000
_cell.length_c   1.000
_cell.angle_alpha   90.00
_cell.angle_beta   90.00
_cell.angle_gamma   90.00
#
_symmetry.space_group_name_H-M   'P 1'
#
loop_
_entity.id
_entity.type
_entity.pdbx_description
1 polymer ?
#
loop_
_entity_poly.entity_id
_entity_poly.type
_entity_poly.pdbx_seq_one_letter_code
_entity_poly.pdbx_strand_id
1 'polypeptide(L)'
;MEMEAVIQEQASLEQQLASMRTQITNLSSEVEEQKSTVAAARNNLDEAQSELNAVRQKMKQCDKEISGIVKEQKKLEHKLSESNLERKRMENEVKRMEMEQKDCSVRVDKLIEKHAWIASEKQLFGKSGTDYDFASRDPGKAREELEKLQAEQSGLEKRVNKKVMAMFEKAEDEYNDLMSKKNIIENDKSKIKKVIEELDEKKKETLNVTWIKVNT
;
A
#
# COMPACT_ATOMS: atom_id res chain seq x y z
N MET A 1 42.50 16.88 -129.68
CA MET A 1 43.00 17.65 -128.51
C MET A 1 41.86 18.20 -127.67
N GLU A 2 41.05 19.17 -128.10
CA GLU A 2 39.98 19.71 -127.22
C GLU A 2 38.83 18.73 -126.93
N MET A 3 38.36 17.97 -127.93
CA MET A 3 37.31 16.96 -127.75
C MET A 3 37.71 15.83 -126.78
N GLU A 4 38.97 15.37 -126.83
CA GLU A 4 39.48 14.35 -125.90
C GLU A 4 39.58 14.87 -124.47
N ALA A 5 40.02 16.12 -124.28
CA ALA A 5 40.08 16.75 -122.96
C ALA A 5 38.69 16.85 -122.30
N VAL A 6 37.67 17.22 -123.09
CA VAL A 6 36.27 17.29 -122.62
C VAL A 6 35.70 15.91 -122.27
N ILE A 7 36.01 14.86 -123.04
CA ILE A 7 35.58 13.48 -122.72
C ILE A 7 36.24 12.99 -121.41
N GLN A 8 37.52 13.32 -121.21
CA GLN A 8 38.27 12.93 -120.02
C GLN A 8 37.76 13.68 -118.77
N GLU A 9 37.38 14.94 -118.92
CA GLU A 9 36.76 15.76 -117.88
C GLU A 9 35.34 15.29 -117.54
N GLN A 10 34.53 14.93 -118.53
CA GLN A 10 33.21 14.32 -118.32
C GLN A 10 33.33 13.01 -117.52
N ALA A 11 34.26 12.12 -117.90
CA ALA A 11 34.49 10.87 -117.18
C ALA A 11 34.94 11.11 -115.73
N SER A 12 35.78 12.11 -115.48
CA SER A 12 36.19 12.53 -114.13
C SER A 12 35.00 13.01 -113.29
N LEU A 13 34.16 13.87 -113.86
CA LEU A 13 32.97 14.39 -113.19
C LEU A 13 31.93 13.30 -112.91
N GLU A 14 31.74 12.35 -113.84
CA GLU A 14 30.88 11.18 -113.63
C GLU A 14 31.39 10.28 -112.49
N GLN A 15 32.70 10.07 -112.42
CA GLN A 15 33.32 9.30 -111.34
C GLN A 15 33.20 10.02 -109.98
N GLN A 16 33.36 11.34 -109.95
CA GLN A 16 33.11 12.15 -108.75
C GLN A 16 31.63 12.12 -108.33
N LEU A 17 30.69 12.22 -109.28
CA LEU A 17 29.25 12.09 -109.02
C LEU A 17 28.91 10.72 -108.45
N ALA A 18 29.48 9.64 -109.00
CA ALA A 18 29.30 8.30 -108.47
C ALA A 18 29.85 8.16 -107.04
N SER A 19 31.05 8.71 -106.78
CA SER A 19 31.64 8.73 -105.44
C SER A 19 30.79 9.50 -104.43
N MET A 20 30.32 10.70 -104.79
CA MET A 20 29.46 11.51 -103.93
C MET A 20 28.10 10.85 -103.69
N ARG A 21 27.52 10.17 -104.69
CA ARG A 21 26.29 9.39 -104.50
C ARG A 21 26.48 8.29 -103.47
N THR A 22 27.58 7.53 -103.54
CA THR A 22 27.91 6.49 -102.55
C THR A 22 28.13 7.07 -101.15
N GLN A 23 28.77 8.24 -101.05
CA GLN A 23 28.92 8.94 -99.76
C GLN A 23 27.57 9.38 -99.20
N ILE A 24 26.68 9.94 -100.02
CA ILE A 24 25.33 10.33 -99.61
C ILE A 24 24.54 9.10 -99.11
N THR A 25 24.61 7.97 -99.81
CA THR A 25 23.93 6.75 -99.36
C THR A 25 24.47 6.25 -98.02
N ASN A 26 25.78 6.23 -97.83
CA ASN A 26 26.39 5.79 -96.58
C ASN A 26 26.06 6.73 -95.41
N LEU A 27 26.16 8.04 -95.61
CA LEU A 27 25.77 9.03 -94.60
C LEU A 27 24.27 8.94 -94.29
N SER A 28 23.43 8.66 -95.28
CA SER A 28 21.99 8.48 -95.03
C SER A 28 21.70 7.24 -94.17
N SER A 29 22.42 6.13 -94.37
CA SER A 29 22.25 4.95 -93.52
C SER A 29 22.78 5.18 -92.10
N GLU A 30 23.93 5.85 -91.96
CA GLU A 30 24.46 6.23 -90.64
C GLU A 30 23.49 7.14 -89.89
N VAL A 31 22.87 8.12 -90.56
CA VAL A 31 21.87 9.00 -89.94
C VAL A 31 20.66 8.22 -89.44
N GLU A 32 20.16 7.23 -90.20
CA GLU A 32 19.04 6.40 -89.73
C GLU A 32 19.42 5.46 -88.58
N GLU A 33 20.64 4.91 -88.58
CA GLU A 33 21.15 4.15 -87.44
C GLU A 33 21.30 5.03 -86.20
N GLN A 34 21.84 6.24 -86.36
CA GLN A 34 21.95 7.22 -85.27
C GLN A 34 20.57 7.63 -84.74
N LYS A 35 19.57 7.79 -85.60
CA LYS A 35 18.19 8.09 -85.17
C LYS A 35 17.59 6.94 -84.36
N SER A 36 17.78 5.70 -84.80
CA SER A 36 17.32 4.50 -84.09
C SER A 36 17.97 4.38 -82.71
N THR A 37 19.29 4.58 -82.62
CA THR A 37 20.01 4.56 -81.34
C THR A 37 19.58 5.67 -80.39
N VAL A 38 19.35 6.89 -80.89
CA VAL A 38 18.80 8.00 -80.09
C VAL A 38 17.40 7.68 -79.59
N ALA A 39 16.55 7.07 -80.41
CA ALA A 39 15.21 6.67 -80.01
C ALA A 39 15.24 5.60 -78.89
N ALA A 40 16.10 4.59 -79.03
CA ALA A 40 16.30 3.56 -78.00
C ALA A 40 16.83 4.16 -76.69
N ALA A 41 17.81 5.06 -76.76
CA ALA A 41 18.36 5.73 -75.59
C ALA A 41 17.34 6.61 -74.87
N ARG A 42 16.45 7.29 -75.61
CA ARG A 42 15.34 8.08 -75.05
C ARG A 42 14.35 7.18 -74.31
N ASN A 43 13.93 6.07 -74.91
CA ASN A 43 13.00 5.14 -74.25
C ASN A 43 13.59 4.59 -72.95
N ASN A 44 14.86 4.18 -72.95
CA ASN A 44 15.55 3.71 -71.75
C ASN A 44 15.64 4.80 -70.67
N LEU A 45 15.86 6.06 -71.06
CA LEU A 45 15.90 7.19 -70.14
C LEU A 45 14.52 7.43 -69.51
N ASP A 46 13.46 7.37 -70.30
CA ASP A 46 12.08 7.55 -69.83
C ASP A 46 11.67 6.42 -68.87
N GLU A 47 12.04 5.17 -69.17
CA GLU A 47 11.84 4.02 -68.29
C GLU A 47 12.58 4.18 -66.96
N ALA A 48 13.89 4.47 -67.01
CA ALA A 48 14.69 4.70 -65.80
C ALA A 48 14.17 5.88 -64.97
N GLN A 49 13.69 6.94 -65.63
CA GLN A 49 13.11 8.10 -64.96
C GLN A 49 11.78 7.76 -64.26
N SER A 50 10.96 6.90 -64.88
CA SER A 50 9.72 6.38 -64.29
C SER A 50 10.00 5.51 -63.06
N GLU A 51 10.96 4.59 -63.16
CA GLU A 51 11.38 3.73 -62.04
C GLU A 51 11.94 4.55 -60.87
N LEU A 52 12.81 5.53 -61.16
CA LEU A 52 13.36 6.43 -60.15
C LEU A 52 12.25 7.20 -59.41
N ASN A 53 11.23 7.66 -60.14
CA ASN A 53 10.09 8.36 -59.54
C ASN A 53 9.26 7.42 -58.65
N ALA A 54 9.04 6.17 -59.07
CA ALA A 54 8.34 5.17 -58.27
C ALA A 54 9.09 4.85 -56.97
N VAL A 55 10.41 4.68 -57.02
CA VAL A 55 11.24 4.44 -55.83
C VAL A 55 11.22 5.65 -54.90
N ARG A 56 11.33 6.88 -55.43
CA ARG A 56 11.24 8.11 -54.64
C ARG A 56 9.90 8.25 -53.92
N GLN A 57 8.79 7.86 -54.56
CA GLN A 57 7.48 7.86 -53.92
C GLN A 57 7.41 6.85 -52.76
N LYS A 58 7.91 5.63 -52.96
CA LYS A 58 7.99 4.62 -51.90
C LYS A 58 8.85 5.09 -50.73
N MET A 59 10.02 5.69 -51.00
CA MET A 59 10.91 6.24 -49.97
C MET A 59 10.20 7.32 -49.14
N LYS A 60 9.51 8.26 -49.79
CA LYS A 60 8.71 9.28 -49.09
C LYS A 60 7.60 8.68 -48.22
N GLN A 61 7.00 7.58 -48.64
CA GLN A 61 5.98 6.89 -47.86
C GLN A 61 6.59 6.22 -46.62
N CYS A 62 7.72 5.52 -46.78
CA CYS A 62 8.46 4.93 -45.67
C CYS A 62 8.94 6.01 -44.68
N ASP A 63 9.44 7.14 -45.15
CA ASP A 63 9.86 8.26 -44.29
C ASP A 63 8.71 8.79 -43.44
N LYS A 64 7.49 8.89 -44.02
CA LYS A 64 6.30 9.28 -43.28
C LYS A 64 5.95 8.25 -42.21
N GLU A 65 5.97 6.97 -42.54
CA GLU A 65 5.68 5.87 -41.61
C GLU A 65 6.69 5.85 -40.46
N ILE A 66 7.99 5.94 -40.75
CA ILE A 66 9.05 6.04 -39.75
C ILE A 66 8.80 7.24 -38.84
N SER A 67 8.50 8.41 -39.41
CA SER A 67 8.22 9.60 -38.60
C SER A 67 6.99 9.44 -37.70
N GLY A 68 5.98 8.68 -38.15
CA GLY A 68 4.79 8.34 -37.37
C GLY A 68 5.12 7.41 -36.21
N ILE A 69 5.85 6.34 -36.49
CA ILE A 69 6.29 5.37 -35.48
C ILE A 69 7.15 6.04 -34.41
N VAL A 70 8.10 6.89 -34.79
CA VAL A 70 8.95 7.62 -33.83
C VAL A 70 8.13 8.53 -32.92
N LYS A 71 7.10 9.20 -33.44
CA LYS A 71 6.20 10.02 -32.63
C LYS A 71 5.41 9.18 -31.64
N GLU A 72 4.92 8.02 -32.07
CA GLU A 72 4.14 7.14 -31.18
C GLU A 72 5.03 6.49 -30.12
N GLN A 73 6.25 6.08 -30.47
CA GLN A 73 7.25 5.60 -29.52
C GLN A 73 7.50 6.62 -28.41
N LYS A 74 7.74 7.90 -28.76
CA LYS A 74 7.94 8.97 -27.76
C LYS A 74 6.75 9.16 -26.84
N LYS A 75 5.51 9.06 -27.36
CA LYS A 75 4.30 9.14 -26.53
C LYS A 75 4.20 7.95 -25.58
N LEU A 76 4.50 6.74 -26.05
CA LEU A 76 4.49 5.53 -25.23
C LEU A 76 5.56 5.60 -24.14
N GLU A 77 6.76 6.09 -24.45
CA GLU A 77 7.83 6.33 -23.47
C GLU A 77 7.40 7.33 -22.39
N HIS A 78 6.72 8.42 -22.77
CA HIS A 78 6.16 9.38 -21.82
C HIS A 78 5.13 8.74 -20.89
N LYS A 79 4.15 8.02 -21.46
CA LYS A 79 3.11 7.32 -20.68
C LYS A 79 3.72 6.29 -19.73
N LEU A 80 4.76 5.58 -20.18
CA LEU A 80 5.48 4.60 -19.35
C LEU A 80 6.18 5.29 -18.18
N SER A 81 6.79 6.45 -18.39
CA SER A 81 7.40 7.26 -17.34
C SER A 81 6.35 7.71 -16.31
N GLU A 82 5.23 8.27 -16.76
CA GLU A 82 4.12 8.68 -15.89
C GLU A 82 3.54 7.52 -15.08
N SER A 83 3.30 6.39 -15.73
CA SER A 83 2.78 5.17 -15.07
C SER A 83 3.75 4.64 -14.03
N ASN A 84 5.06 4.73 -14.29
CA ASN A 84 6.09 4.33 -13.32
C ASN A 84 6.16 5.25 -12.10
N LEU A 85 5.93 6.54 -12.28
CA LEU A 85 5.84 7.48 -11.15
C LEU A 85 4.62 7.20 -10.29
N GLU A 86 3.46 6.97 -10.92
CA GLU A 86 2.23 6.65 -10.18
C GLU A 86 2.34 5.31 -9.46
N ARG A 87 2.94 4.28 -10.10
CA ARG A 87 3.24 3.01 -9.43
C ARG A 87 4.07 3.20 -8.17
N LYS A 88 5.16 3.98 -8.23
CA LYS A 88 6.01 4.27 -7.06
C LYS A 88 5.24 5.01 -5.97
N ARG A 89 4.35 5.93 -6.34
CA ARG A 89 3.49 6.65 -5.40
C ARG A 89 2.58 5.69 -4.65
N MET A 90 1.88 4.83 -5.39
CA MET A 90 0.98 3.82 -4.81
C MET A 90 1.74 2.80 -3.95
N GLU A 91 2.94 2.38 -4.36
CA GLU A 91 3.79 1.49 -3.54
C GLU A 91 4.18 2.13 -2.20
N ASN A 92 4.51 3.42 -2.18
CA ASN A 92 4.82 4.13 -0.95
C ASN A 92 3.58 4.32 -0.06
N GLU A 93 2.42 4.59 -0.68
CA GLU A 93 1.14 4.70 0.02
C GLU A 93 0.76 3.38 0.69
N VAL A 94 0.86 2.25 -0.02
CA VAL A 94 0.62 0.91 0.52
C VAL A 94 1.53 0.63 1.70
N LYS A 95 2.84 0.88 1.57
CA LYS A 95 3.78 0.69 2.69
C LYS A 95 3.43 1.52 3.91
N ARG A 96 3.01 2.77 3.71
CA ARG A 96 2.53 3.62 4.82
C ARG A 96 1.30 3.03 5.48
N MET A 97 0.29 2.64 4.69
CA MET A 97 -0.93 2.03 5.21
C MET A 97 -0.67 0.71 5.95
N GLU A 98 0.24 -0.13 5.47
CA GLU A 98 0.64 -1.37 6.14
C GLU A 98 1.32 -1.11 7.49
N MET A 99 2.21 -0.11 7.55
CA MET A 99 2.83 0.32 8.80
C MET A 99 1.79 0.87 9.79
N GLU A 100 0.91 1.76 9.33
CA GLU A 100 -0.18 2.32 10.15
C GLU A 100 -1.13 1.23 10.66
N GLN A 101 -1.51 0.28 9.79
CA GLN A 101 -2.33 -0.87 10.16
C GLN A 101 -1.66 -1.70 11.26
N LYS A 102 -0.37 -2.01 11.10
CA LYS A 102 0.40 -2.78 12.08
C LYS A 102 0.47 -2.03 13.42
N ASP A 103 0.75 -0.73 13.40
CA ASP A 103 0.81 0.09 14.61
C ASP A 103 -0.56 0.18 15.30
N CYS A 104 -1.65 0.35 14.53
CA CYS A 104 -3.02 0.31 15.05
C CYS A 104 -3.35 -1.06 15.66
N SER A 105 -2.99 -2.16 15.01
CA SER A 105 -3.22 -3.52 15.53
C SER A 105 -2.50 -3.71 16.86
N VAL A 106 -1.20 -3.38 16.92
CA VAL A 106 -0.40 -3.48 18.14
C VAL A 106 -0.99 -2.61 19.26
N ARG A 107 -1.51 -1.43 18.93
CA ARG A 107 -2.17 -0.55 19.90
C ARG A 107 -3.46 -1.16 20.43
N VAL A 108 -4.27 -1.78 19.57
CA VAL A 108 -5.50 -2.48 19.95
C VAL A 108 -5.18 -3.67 20.87
N ASP A 109 -4.20 -4.49 20.52
CA ASP A 109 -3.79 -5.65 21.32
C ASP A 109 -3.34 -5.21 22.72
N LYS A 110 -2.51 -4.18 22.81
CA LYS A 110 -2.09 -3.59 24.10
C LYS A 110 -3.27 -3.07 24.94
N LEU A 111 -4.29 -2.47 24.31
CA LEU A 111 -5.47 -2.00 25.02
C LEU A 111 -6.28 -3.16 25.57
N ILE A 112 -6.46 -4.24 24.80
CA ILE A 112 -7.15 -5.45 25.23
C ILE A 112 -6.42 -6.12 26.39
N GLU A 113 -5.09 -6.24 26.31
CA GLU A 113 -4.26 -6.80 27.38
C GLU A 113 -4.34 -5.99 28.68
N LYS A 114 -4.27 -4.65 28.58
CA LYS A 114 -4.30 -3.76 29.74
C LYS A 114 -5.68 -3.69 30.40
N HIS A 115 -6.75 -3.87 29.64
CA HIS A 115 -8.12 -3.64 30.07
C HIS A 115 -9.00 -4.86 29.81
N ALA A 116 -8.99 -5.81 30.75
CA ALA A 116 -9.74 -7.06 30.66
C ALA A 116 -11.26 -6.87 30.39
N TRP A 117 -11.86 -5.77 30.87
CA TRP A 117 -13.27 -5.45 30.65
C TRP A 117 -13.60 -5.24 29.16
N ILE A 118 -12.63 -4.84 28.33
CA ILE A 118 -12.82 -4.67 26.89
C ILE A 118 -13.28 -5.97 26.25
N ALA A 119 -12.74 -7.13 26.67
CA ALA A 119 -13.14 -8.41 26.09
C ALA A 119 -14.63 -8.72 26.35
N SER A 120 -15.13 -8.37 27.52
CA SER A 120 -16.53 -8.59 27.92
C SER A 120 -17.48 -7.61 27.24
N GLU A 121 -17.06 -6.35 27.06
CA GLU A 121 -17.96 -5.26 26.65
C GLU A 121 -17.76 -4.79 25.20
N LYS A 122 -16.77 -5.32 24.47
CA LYS A 122 -16.51 -4.99 23.05
C LYS A 122 -17.75 -5.09 22.16
N GLN A 123 -18.67 -6.01 22.47
CA GLN A 123 -19.92 -6.21 21.74
C GLN A 123 -20.88 -5.02 21.83
N LEU A 124 -20.67 -4.12 22.79
CA LEU A 124 -21.46 -2.91 23.00
C LEU A 124 -20.85 -1.69 22.31
N PHE A 125 -19.60 -1.76 21.85
CA PHE A 125 -18.89 -0.62 21.26
C PHE A 125 -19.59 -0.13 19.99
N GLY A 126 -19.90 1.17 19.93
CA GLY A 126 -20.58 1.79 18.81
C GLY A 126 -22.08 1.49 18.69
N LYS A 127 -22.68 0.79 19.67
CA LYS A 127 -24.13 0.56 19.68
C LYS A 127 -24.86 1.80 20.18
N SER A 128 -25.84 2.24 19.39
CA SER A 128 -26.65 3.40 19.70
C SER A 128 -27.45 3.21 20.99
N GLY A 129 -27.50 4.24 21.83
CA GLY A 129 -28.20 4.19 23.12
C GLY A 129 -27.47 3.41 24.23
N THR A 130 -26.21 3.03 24.01
CA THR A 130 -25.33 2.49 25.07
C THR A 130 -24.31 3.54 25.49
N ASP A 131 -23.61 3.29 26.61
CA ASP A 131 -22.51 4.15 27.07
C ASP A 131 -21.33 4.23 26.06
N TYR A 132 -21.34 3.35 25.06
CA TYR A 132 -20.35 3.27 23.98
C TYR A 132 -20.87 3.78 22.63
N ASP A 133 -21.93 4.59 22.64
CA ASP A 133 -22.43 5.28 21.43
C ASP A 133 -21.50 6.45 21.05
N PHE A 134 -20.60 6.19 20.10
CA PHE A 134 -19.63 7.17 19.61
C PHE A 134 -20.24 8.34 18.83
N ALA A 135 -21.51 8.24 18.40
CA ALA A 135 -22.20 9.35 17.73
C ALA A 135 -22.80 10.32 18.76
N SER A 136 -23.31 9.81 19.88
CA SER A 136 -23.86 10.62 20.96
C SER A 136 -22.78 11.24 21.86
N ARG A 137 -21.67 10.52 22.08
CA ARG A 137 -20.55 10.95 22.91
C ARG A 137 -19.29 11.07 22.06
N ASP A 138 -18.88 12.32 21.83
CA ASP A 138 -17.67 12.64 21.07
C ASP A 138 -16.41 12.05 21.75
N PRO A 139 -15.67 11.16 21.07
CA PRO A 139 -14.44 10.57 21.60
C PRO A 139 -13.37 11.60 21.99
N GLY A 140 -13.30 12.75 21.29
CA GLY A 140 -12.35 13.82 21.59
C GLY A 140 -12.65 14.48 22.94
N LYS A 141 -13.90 14.88 23.16
CA LYS A 141 -14.35 15.48 24.44
C LYS A 141 -14.26 14.49 25.59
N ALA A 142 -14.62 13.22 25.36
CA ALA A 142 -14.50 12.17 26.37
C ALA A 142 -13.04 11.95 26.79
N ARG A 143 -12.08 12.12 25.87
CA ARG A 143 -10.65 12.03 26.19
C ARG A 143 -10.16 13.20 27.05
N GLU A 144 -10.58 14.43 26.75
CA GLU A 144 -10.26 15.60 27.56
C GLU A 144 -10.82 15.48 28.99
N GLU A 145 -12.06 15.00 29.11
CA GLU A 145 -12.70 14.74 30.39
C GLU A 145 -11.94 13.66 31.19
N LEU A 146 -11.54 12.57 30.53
CA LEU A 146 -10.73 11.51 31.15
C LEU A 146 -9.40 12.06 31.68
N GLU A 147 -8.69 12.87 30.89
CA GLU A 147 -7.41 13.46 31.28
C GLU A 147 -7.56 14.39 32.49
N LYS A 148 -8.61 15.21 32.49
CA LYS A 148 -8.94 16.08 33.63
C LYS A 148 -9.23 15.26 34.89
N LEU A 149 -10.08 14.23 34.79
CA LEU A 149 -10.41 13.36 35.92
C LEU A 149 -9.20 12.57 36.43
N GLN A 150 -8.31 12.10 35.55
CA GLN A 150 -7.05 11.46 35.97
C GLN A 150 -6.12 12.43 36.70
N ALA A 151 -6.02 13.67 36.23
CA ALA A 151 -5.22 14.70 36.90
C ALA A 151 -5.80 15.02 38.30
N GLU A 152 -7.13 15.16 38.40
CA GLU A 152 -7.82 15.36 39.68
C GLU A 152 -7.65 14.16 40.62
N GLN A 153 -7.77 12.92 40.11
CA GLN A 153 -7.55 11.68 40.86
C GLN A 153 -6.12 11.62 41.40
N SER A 154 -5.11 11.89 40.56
CA SER A 154 -3.71 11.91 40.99
C SER A 154 -3.45 13.01 42.03
N GLY A 155 -4.08 14.17 41.87
CA GLY A 155 -4.02 15.25 42.85
C GLY A 155 -4.65 14.86 44.19
N LEU A 156 -5.81 14.20 44.16
CA LEU A 156 -6.48 13.66 45.35
C LEU A 156 -5.67 12.55 46.00
N GLU A 157 -5.10 11.62 45.23
CA GLU A 157 -4.27 10.54 45.73
C GLU A 157 -3.07 11.06 46.53
N LYS A 158 -2.46 12.17 46.09
CA LYS A 158 -1.39 12.85 46.84
C LYS A 158 -1.88 13.51 48.13
N ARG A 159 -3.14 13.93 48.18
CA ARG A 159 -3.77 14.52 49.39
C ARG A 159 -4.26 13.47 50.38
N VAL A 160 -4.56 12.26 49.92
CA VAL A 160 -4.89 11.14 50.80
C VAL A 160 -3.63 10.70 51.54
N ASN A 161 -3.62 10.91 52.85
CA ASN A 161 -2.53 10.43 53.70
C ASN A 161 -2.65 8.90 53.85
N LYS A 162 -1.99 8.15 52.96
CA LYS A 162 -2.00 6.68 52.94
C LYS A 162 -1.57 6.07 54.30
N LYS A 163 -0.78 6.79 55.09
CA LYS A 163 -0.37 6.38 56.44
C LYS A 163 -1.55 6.36 57.43
N VAL A 164 -2.53 7.25 57.27
CA VAL A 164 -3.73 7.30 58.11
C VAL A 164 -4.66 6.14 57.76
N MET A 165 -4.82 5.79 56.48
CA MET A 165 -5.61 4.60 56.08
C MET A 165 -5.01 3.31 56.66
N ALA A 166 -3.69 3.13 56.54
CA ALA A 166 -3.00 1.99 57.14
C ALA A 166 -3.08 1.97 58.68
N MET A 167 -3.10 3.14 59.32
CA MET A 167 -3.29 3.26 60.77
C MET A 167 -4.71 2.89 61.21
N PHE A 168 -5.73 3.26 60.42
CA PHE A 168 -7.12 2.86 60.67
C PHE A 168 -7.32 1.35 60.49
N GLU A 169 -6.80 0.77 59.41
CA GLU A 169 -6.86 -0.68 59.17
C GLU A 169 -6.20 -1.46 60.31
N LYS A 170 -5.01 -1.01 60.75
CA LYS A 170 -4.34 -1.60 61.91
C LYS A 170 -5.14 -1.46 63.21
N ALA A 171 -5.78 -0.32 63.44
CA ALA A 171 -6.60 -0.10 64.63
C ALA A 171 -7.88 -0.96 64.60
N GLU A 172 -8.46 -1.18 63.43
CA GLU A 172 -9.61 -2.06 63.23
C GLU A 172 -9.22 -3.53 63.45
N ASP A 173 -8.06 -3.96 62.96
CA ASP A 173 -7.49 -5.28 63.22
C ASP A 173 -7.23 -5.51 64.72
N GLU A 174 -6.59 -4.56 65.40
CA GLU A 174 -6.33 -4.61 66.84
C GLU A 174 -7.65 -4.65 67.64
N TYR A 175 -8.66 -3.90 67.21
CA TYR A 175 -10.00 -3.93 67.81
C TYR A 175 -10.69 -5.28 67.63
N ASN A 176 -10.65 -5.83 66.41
CA ASN A 176 -11.26 -7.12 66.09
C ASN A 176 -10.59 -8.28 66.86
N ASP A 177 -9.25 -8.26 66.95
CA ASP A 177 -8.49 -9.21 67.76
C ASP A 177 -8.84 -9.10 69.25
N LEU A 178 -8.95 -7.87 69.77
CA LEU A 178 -9.33 -7.64 71.17
C LEU A 178 -10.76 -8.12 71.45
N MET A 179 -11.70 -7.87 70.54
CA MET A 179 -13.08 -8.35 70.65
C MET A 179 -13.15 -9.88 70.59
N SER A 180 -12.36 -10.52 69.74
CA SER A 180 -12.23 -11.98 69.69
C SER A 180 -11.71 -12.54 71.02
N LYS A 181 -10.63 -11.97 71.56
CA LYS A 181 -10.07 -12.34 72.87
C LYS A 181 -11.07 -12.15 74.00
N LYS A 182 -11.80 -11.04 74.02
CA LYS A 182 -12.85 -10.78 75.00
C LYS A 182 -13.94 -11.86 74.95
N ASN A 183 -14.42 -12.19 73.74
CA ASN A 183 -15.44 -13.24 73.57
C ASN A 183 -14.95 -14.61 74.06
N ILE A 184 -13.68 -14.96 73.82
CA ILE A 184 -13.08 -16.20 74.33
C ILE A 184 -13.09 -16.19 75.88
N ILE A 185 -12.64 -15.11 76.50
CA ILE A 185 -12.59 -15.00 77.97
C ILE A 185 -14.00 -15.06 78.58
N GLU A 186 -14.98 -14.37 78.00
CA GLU A 186 -16.37 -14.43 78.48
C GLU A 186 -16.96 -15.84 78.39
N ASN A 187 -16.68 -16.55 77.29
CA ASN A 187 -17.09 -17.94 77.12
C ASN A 187 -16.44 -18.88 78.14
N ASP A 188 -15.13 -18.74 78.38
CA ASP A 188 -14.43 -19.59 79.34
C ASP A 188 -14.85 -19.28 80.79
N LYS A 189 -15.10 -18.01 81.11
CA LYS A 189 -15.70 -17.61 82.39
C LYS A 189 -17.08 -18.25 82.58
N SER A 190 -17.92 -18.26 81.54
CA SER A 190 -19.23 -18.91 81.56
C SER A 190 -19.11 -20.43 81.78
N LYS A 191 -18.15 -21.10 81.12
CA LYS A 191 -17.88 -22.53 81.33
C LYS A 191 -17.41 -22.83 82.75
N ILE A 192 -16.45 -22.06 83.30
CA ILE A 192 -15.97 -22.26 84.67
C ILE A 192 -17.13 -22.12 85.66
N LYS A 193 -17.99 -21.11 85.48
CA LYS A 193 -19.16 -20.92 86.32
C LYS A 193 -20.10 -22.13 86.29
N LYS A 194 -20.39 -22.67 85.10
CA LYS A 194 -21.20 -23.90 84.95
C LYS A 194 -20.57 -25.10 85.64
N VAL A 195 -19.25 -25.31 85.47
CA VAL A 195 -18.54 -26.42 86.12
C VAL A 195 -18.57 -26.31 87.64
N ILE A 196 -18.45 -25.09 88.18
CA ILE A 196 -18.59 -24.85 89.63
C ILE A 196 -20.00 -25.19 90.11
N GLU A 197 -21.03 -24.72 89.40
CA GLU A 197 -22.43 -25.05 89.73
C GLU A 197 -22.69 -26.57 89.69
N GLU A 198 -22.17 -27.27 88.69
CA GLU A 198 -22.24 -28.75 88.59
C GLU A 198 -21.51 -29.47 89.73
N LEU A 199 -20.33 -28.98 90.13
CA LEU A 199 -19.58 -29.54 91.25
C LEU A 199 -20.28 -29.31 92.59
N ASP A 200 -20.87 -28.13 92.79
CA ASP A 200 -21.64 -27.81 94.00
C ASP A 200 -22.89 -28.70 94.10
N GLU A 201 -23.60 -28.94 92.99
CA GLU A 201 -24.72 -29.89 92.97
C GLU A 201 -24.27 -31.33 93.28
N LYS A 202 -23.19 -31.83 92.66
CA LYS A 202 -22.63 -33.16 93.02
C LYS A 202 -22.21 -33.25 94.48
N LYS A 203 -21.66 -32.17 95.04
CA LYS A 203 -21.29 -32.10 96.46
C LYS A 203 -22.52 -32.17 97.37
N LYS A 204 -23.59 -31.44 97.04
CA LYS A 204 -24.88 -31.51 97.76
C LYS A 204 -25.47 -32.92 97.67
N GLU A 205 -25.49 -33.53 96.49
CA GLU A 205 -25.96 -34.91 96.30
C GLU A 205 -25.14 -35.90 97.15
N THR A 206 -23.82 -35.81 97.12
CA THR A 206 -22.92 -36.67 97.91
C THR A 206 -23.14 -36.48 99.41
N LEU A 207 -23.29 -35.23 99.87
CA LEU A 207 -23.62 -34.90 101.26
C LEU A 207 -25.00 -35.48 101.65
N ASN A 208 -26.00 -35.42 100.76
CA ASN A 208 -27.32 -35.98 101.00
C ASN A 208 -27.25 -37.52 101.12
N VAL A 209 -26.54 -38.19 100.20
CA VAL A 209 -26.34 -39.65 100.24
C VAL A 209 -25.62 -40.08 101.54
N THR A 210 -24.58 -39.35 101.94
CA THR A 210 -23.86 -39.64 103.20
C THR A 210 -24.70 -39.33 104.43
N TRP A 211 -25.51 -38.27 104.43
CA TRP A 211 -26.44 -37.95 105.51
C TRP A 211 -27.54 -39.00 105.67
N ILE A 212 -28.09 -39.51 104.56
CA ILE A 212 -29.07 -40.61 104.58
C ILE A 212 -28.44 -41.86 105.20
N LYS A 213 -27.22 -42.25 104.78
CA LYS A 213 -26.45 -43.35 105.39
C LYS A 213 -26.07 -43.10 106.86
N VAL A 214 -25.89 -41.83 107.22
CA VAL A 214 -25.73 -41.25 108.58
C VAL A 214 -26.77 -41.75 109.58
N ASN A 215 -28.00 -41.53 109.15
CA ASN A 215 -29.23 -41.56 109.94
C ASN A 215 -30.08 -42.81 109.70
N THR A 216 -29.49 -43.85 109.08
CA THR A 216 -30.04 -45.22 109.04
C THR A 216 -29.17 -46.13 109.90
#